data_AF-A0A9D7QDF3-F1
#
_entry.id   AF-A0A9D7QDF3-F1
#
_cell.length_a   1.000
_cell.length_b   1.000
_cell.length_c   1.000
_cell.angle_alpha   90.00
_cell.angle_beta   90.00
_cell.angle_gamma   90.00
#
_symmetry.space_group_name_H-M   'P 1'
#
loop_
_entity.id
_entity.type
_entity.pdbx_description
1 polymer ?
#
loop_
_entity_poly.entity_id
_entity_poly.type
_entity_poly.pdbx_seq_one_letter_code
_entity_poly.pdbx_strand_id
1 'polypeptide(L)'
;MSDSSTAGKKEPKFSLWRFVLVNVITFAGLCLALALLAPGVWAAQLAAGWLPILGIVLAVHLAAAFLEFFFHRYVLHAPLVPFLAYFYRQHTLHHALTRVGYQKGRHTGESIPCLVENRYPIVEEKQFEASYFPWYSLLVFTFVACPILIPLQYLLPTVPFMLGGFIAVFLSLVLYETIHAIEHWPQATWDRLVSLPRTGPFWRKAYAFHLRHHADIRCNESISGFFALPVPDWLFGTYVDPETLYRHGETAPPEEFVSPQPRFAFLRWLDRRADQSVQSRRQRRAAA
;
A
#
# COMPACT_ATOMS: atom_id res chain seq x y z
N MET A 1 -11.22 -5.46 30.41
CA MET A 1 -11.36 -6.85 29.93
C MET A 1 -12.83 -7.05 29.63
N SER A 2 -13.19 -7.05 28.36
CA SER A 2 -14.52 -7.42 27.89
C SER A 2 -14.32 -8.48 26.81
N ASP A 3 -14.40 -9.74 27.24
CA ASP A 3 -14.53 -10.89 26.34
C ASP A 3 -15.90 -10.78 25.67
N SER A 4 -15.97 -10.04 24.57
CA SER A 4 -17.02 -10.23 23.59
C SER A 4 -16.57 -11.37 22.68
N SER A 5 -16.96 -12.59 23.05
CA SER A 5 -16.91 -13.76 22.19
C SER A 5 -17.80 -13.56 20.97
N THR A 6 -17.31 -12.86 19.96
CA THR A 6 -17.83 -12.98 18.60
C THR A 6 -17.50 -14.40 18.14
N ALA A 7 -18.51 -15.27 18.13
CA ALA A 7 -18.46 -16.57 17.49
C ALA A 7 -17.73 -16.41 16.13
N GLY A 8 -16.61 -17.12 15.99
CA GLY A 8 -15.60 -16.88 14.97
C GLY A 8 -16.17 -16.85 13.57
N LYS A 9 -16.38 -15.64 13.04
CA LYS A 9 -16.51 -15.47 11.60
C LYS A 9 -15.17 -15.84 11.00
N LYS A 10 -15.17 -16.91 10.24
CA LYS A 10 -14.02 -17.32 9.46
C LYS A 10 -13.77 -16.27 8.39
N GLU A 11 -12.68 -15.51 8.54
CA GLU A 11 -12.31 -14.52 7.55
C GLU A 11 -11.83 -15.25 6.29
N PRO A 12 -12.43 -14.97 5.11
CA PRO A 12 -12.07 -15.69 3.92
C PRO A 12 -10.66 -15.29 3.48
N LYS A 13 -9.84 -16.30 3.14
CA LYS A 13 -8.53 -16.08 2.53
C LYS A 13 -8.67 -15.26 1.25
N PHE A 14 -7.79 -14.28 1.08
CA PHE A 14 -7.71 -13.49 -0.15
C PHE A 14 -7.56 -14.39 -1.39
N SER A 15 -8.37 -14.09 -2.41
CA SER A 15 -8.34 -14.79 -3.70
C SER A 15 -8.06 -13.79 -4.81
N LEU A 16 -6.83 -13.81 -5.32
CA LEU A 16 -6.39 -12.92 -6.39
C LEU A 16 -7.30 -13.01 -7.62
N TRP A 17 -7.71 -14.22 -8.00
CA TRP A 17 -8.64 -14.43 -9.11
C TRP A 17 -9.98 -13.71 -8.91
N ARG A 18 -10.62 -13.89 -7.74
CA ARG A 18 -11.90 -13.24 -7.43
C ARG A 18 -11.73 -11.72 -7.40
N PHE A 19 -10.64 -11.24 -6.82
CA PHE A 19 -10.32 -9.82 -6.77
C PHE A 19 -10.18 -9.23 -8.18
N VAL A 20 -9.38 -9.84 -9.06
CA VAL A 20 -9.22 -9.39 -10.45
C VAL A 20 -10.56 -9.42 -11.19
N LEU A 21 -11.32 -10.51 -11.07
CA LEU A 21 -12.63 -10.63 -11.72
C LEU A 21 -13.61 -9.53 -11.30
N VAL A 22 -13.73 -9.27 -9.99
CA VAL A 22 -14.61 -8.21 -9.46
C VAL A 22 -14.18 -6.82 -9.99
N ASN A 23 -12.88 -6.54 -10.00
CA ASN A 23 -12.37 -5.27 -10.50
C ASN A 23 -12.57 -5.14 -12.02
N VAL A 24 -12.43 -6.21 -12.81
CA VAL A 24 -12.72 -6.21 -14.25
C VAL A 24 -14.20 -5.94 -14.51
N ILE A 25 -15.11 -6.59 -13.77
CA ILE A 25 -16.56 -6.35 -13.89
C ILE A 25 -16.89 -4.90 -13.51
N THR A 26 -16.30 -4.40 -12.42
CA THR A 26 -16.51 -3.02 -11.96
C THR A 26 -15.98 -2.01 -12.98
N PHE A 27 -14.79 -2.24 -13.55
CA PHE A 27 -14.22 -1.43 -14.62
C PHE A 27 -15.11 -1.42 -15.87
N ALA A 28 -15.60 -2.59 -16.30
CA ALA A 28 -16.53 -2.69 -17.43
C ALA A 28 -17.83 -1.92 -17.14
N GLY A 29 -18.36 -1.99 -15.92
CA GLY A 29 -19.51 -1.21 -15.47
C GLY A 29 -19.28 0.29 -15.51
N LEU A 30 -18.09 0.77 -15.11
CA LEU A 30 -17.70 2.19 -15.20
C LEU A 30 -17.62 2.66 -16.66
N CYS A 31 -17.02 1.86 -17.55
CA CYS A 31 -16.96 2.15 -18.98
C CYS A 31 -18.36 2.19 -19.61
N LEU A 32 -19.22 1.22 -19.27
CA LEU A 32 -20.61 1.18 -19.73
C LEU A 32 -21.40 2.41 -19.23
N ALA A 33 -21.22 2.79 -17.96
CA ALA A 33 -21.85 3.99 -17.41
C ALA A 33 -21.40 5.24 -18.17
N LEU A 34 -20.11 5.39 -18.47
CA LEU A 34 -19.61 6.50 -19.29
C LEU A 34 -20.23 6.50 -20.70
N ALA A 35 -20.30 5.33 -21.33
CA ALA A 35 -20.89 5.17 -22.67
C ALA A 35 -22.38 5.54 -22.72
N LEU A 36 -23.14 5.18 -21.68
CA LEU A 36 -24.58 5.46 -21.61
C LEU A 36 -24.89 6.89 -21.17
N LEU A 37 -24.17 7.42 -20.17
CA LEU A 37 -24.45 8.73 -19.59
C LEU A 37 -23.83 9.88 -20.39
N ALA A 38 -22.72 9.65 -21.09
CA ALA A 38 -22.02 10.65 -21.87
C ALA A 38 -21.49 10.06 -23.20
N PRO A 39 -22.38 9.64 -24.12
CA PRO A 39 -22.00 8.93 -25.35
C PRO A 39 -21.05 9.74 -26.24
N GLY A 40 -21.16 11.07 -26.25
CA GLY A 40 -20.23 11.95 -26.98
C GLY A 40 -18.81 11.92 -26.40
N VAL A 41 -18.69 11.93 -25.06
CA VAL A 41 -17.40 11.79 -24.38
C VAL A 41 -16.80 10.42 -24.66
N TRP A 42 -17.60 9.36 -24.57
CA TRP A 42 -17.19 7.99 -24.88
C TRP A 42 -16.68 7.85 -26.33
N ALA A 43 -17.42 8.37 -27.31
CA ALA A 43 -16.99 8.38 -28.70
C ALA A 43 -15.65 9.11 -28.88
N ALA A 44 -15.45 10.24 -28.19
CA ALA A 44 -14.18 10.96 -28.20
C ALA A 44 -13.03 10.14 -27.60
N GLN A 45 -13.28 9.34 -26.54
CA GLN A 45 -12.26 8.45 -25.97
C GLN A 45 -11.75 7.43 -27.01
N LEU A 46 -12.69 6.81 -27.75
CA LEU A 46 -12.35 5.79 -28.74
C LEU A 46 -11.69 6.41 -29.98
N ALA A 47 -12.15 7.60 -30.40
CA ALA A 47 -11.60 8.32 -31.54
C ALA A 47 -10.16 8.83 -31.32
N ALA A 48 -9.75 9.06 -30.06
CA ALA A 48 -8.40 9.53 -29.73
C ALA A 48 -7.29 8.54 -30.13
N GLY A 49 -7.62 7.25 -30.25
CA GLY A 49 -6.65 6.19 -30.56
C GLY A 49 -5.81 5.76 -29.35
N TRP A 50 -5.05 4.68 -29.53
CA TRP A 50 -4.37 4.00 -28.41
C TRP A 50 -3.17 4.79 -27.84
N LEU A 51 -2.49 5.60 -28.65
CA LEU A 51 -1.32 6.37 -28.21
C LEU A 51 -1.68 7.45 -27.17
N PRO A 52 -2.67 8.33 -27.41
CA PRO A 52 -3.12 9.28 -26.39
C PRO A 52 -3.67 8.60 -25.13
N ILE A 53 -4.40 7.49 -25.29
CA ILE A 53 -4.89 6.70 -24.14
C ILE A 53 -3.69 6.23 -23.30
N LEU A 54 -2.68 5.62 -23.92
CA LEU A 54 -1.48 5.18 -23.23
C LEU A 54 -0.76 6.34 -22.53
N GLY A 55 -0.63 7.50 -23.20
CA GLY A 55 -0.03 8.69 -22.60
C GLY A 55 -0.76 9.14 -21.32
N ILE A 56 -2.09 9.18 -21.34
CA ILE A 56 -2.90 9.49 -20.16
C ILE A 56 -2.77 8.41 -19.09
N VAL A 57 -2.78 7.13 -19.46
CA VAL A 57 -2.60 6.02 -18.51
C VAL A 57 -1.28 6.18 -17.76
N LEU A 58 -0.17 6.42 -18.47
CA LEU A 58 1.14 6.61 -17.86
C LEU A 58 1.18 7.84 -16.94
N ALA A 59 0.64 8.98 -17.39
CA ALA A 59 0.61 10.20 -16.61
C ALA A 59 -0.22 10.07 -15.33
N VAL A 60 -1.43 9.50 -15.44
CA VAL A 60 -2.33 9.30 -14.29
C VAL A 60 -1.79 8.22 -13.36
N HIS A 61 -1.20 7.14 -13.87
CA HIS A 61 -0.58 6.10 -13.03
C HIS A 61 0.64 6.63 -12.26
N LEU A 62 1.46 7.48 -12.89
CA LEU A 62 2.55 8.17 -12.19
C LEU A 62 2.01 9.08 -11.07
N ALA A 63 0.98 9.87 -11.36
CA ALA A 63 0.33 10.69 -10.32
C ALA A 63 -0.28 9.83 -9.20
N ALA A 64 -0.87 8.69 -9.55
CA ALA A 64 -1.41 7.73 -8.59
C ALA A 64 -0.32 7.13 -7.70
N ALA A 65 0.90 6.89 -8.20
CA ALA A 65 2.04 6.47 -7.39
C ALA A 65 2.37 7.47 -6.26
N PHE A 66 2.37 8.77 -6.58
CA PHE A 66 2.54 9.80 -5.56
C PHE A 66 1.37 9.85 -4.58
N LEU A 67 0.14 9.72 -5.08
CA LEU A 67 -1.05 9.66 -4.22
C LEU A 67 -0.99 8.46 -3.27
N GLU A 68 -0.59 7.29 -3.76
CA GLU A 68 -0.36 6.07 -2.97
C GLU A 68 0.63 6.35 -1.84
N PHE A 69 1.79 6.94 -2.13
CA PHE A 69 2.77 7.32 -1.12
C PHE A 69 2.17 8.19 0.00
N PHE A 70 1.46 9.27 -0.36
CA PHE A 70 0.87 10.16 0.64
C PHE A 70 -0.28 9.50 1.40
N PHE A 71 -1.11 8.71 0.71
CA PHE A 71 -2.21 7.98 1.31
C PHE A 71 -1.70 6.94 2.31
N HIS A 72 -0.71 6.15 1.92
CA HIS A 72 -0.10 5.13 2.77
C HIS A 72 0.51 5.77 4.03
N ARG A 73 1.38 6.77 3.85
CA ARG A 73 2.08 7.42 4.95
C ARG A 73 1.18 8.22 5.89
N TYR A 74 0.23 8.98 5.34
CA TYR A 74 -0.50 10.01 6.10
C TYR A 74 -1.98 9.75 6.31
N VAL A 75 -2.52 8.67 5.72
CA VAL A 75 -3.88 8.20 5.97
C VAL A 75 -3.87 6.81 6.59
N LEU A 76 -3.05 5.89 6.07
CA LEU A 76 -2.97 4.53 6.59
C LEU A 76 -2.09 4.44 7.86
N HIS A 77 -0.96 5.15 7.90
CA HIS A 77 -0.05 5.16 9.05
C HIS A 77 -0.20 6.33 10.01
N ALA A 78 -0.91 7.37 9.58
CA ALA A 78 -1.27 8.48 10.43
C ALA A 78 -2.74 8.83 10.26
N PRO A 79 -3.48 9.15 11.33
CA PRO A 79 -4.86 9.57 11.20
C PRO A 79 -4.95 11.10 11.01
N LEU A 80 -4.21 11.66 10.03
CA LEU A 80 -4.24 13.11 9.77
C LEU A 80 -5.59 13.58 9.24
N VAL A 81 -6.32 12.71 8.55
CA VAL A 81 -7.66 12.97 8.04
C VAL A 81 -8.68 12.21 8.88
N PRO A 82 -9.40 12.85 9.83
CA PRO A 82 -10.17 12.13 10.84
C PRO A 82 -11.27 11.22 10.29
N PHE A 83 -11.93 11.61 9.20
CA PHE A 83 -13.00 10.82 8.58
C PHE A 83 -12.46 9.58 7.83
N LEU A 84 -11.15 9.51 7.55
CA LEU A 84 -10.48 8.34 7.00
C LEU A 84 -9.87 7.43 8.08
N ALA A 85 -10.18 7.66 9.36
CA ALA A 85 -9.62 6.90 10.47
C ALA A 85 -9.96 5.39 10.44
N TYR A 86 -10.95 4.97 9.66
CA TYR A 86 -11.20 3.55 9.42
C TYR A 86 -9.98 2.88 8.78
N PHE A 87 -9.43 3.48 7.71
CA PHE A 87 -8.28 2.96 7.00
C PHE A 87 -7.03 2.90 7.91
N TYR A 88 -6.81 3.94 8.71
CA TYR A 88 -5.75 3.92 9.73
C TYR A 88 -5.88 2.73 10.69
N ARG A 89 -7.09 2.44 11.20
CA ARG A 89 -7.30 1.31 12.12
C ARG A 89 -7.07 -0.04 11.45
N GLN A 90 -7.58 -0.21 10.24
CA GLN A 90 -7.40 -1.47 9.49
C GLN A 90 -5.94 -1.69 9.13
N HIS A 91 -5.24 -0.67 8.64
CA HIS A 91 -3.85 -0.81 8.25
C HIS A 91 -2.91 -1.01 9.45
N THR A 92 -3.17 -0.32 10.57
CA THR A 92 -2.40 -0.58 11.80
C THR A 92 -2.69 -1.95 12.41
N LEU A 93 -3.90 -2.49 12.22
CA LEU A 93 -4.22 -3.88 12.56
C LEU A 93 -3.42 -4.86 11.70
N HIS A 94 -3.36 -4.64 10.38
CA HIS A 94 -2.52 -5.41 9.46
C HIS A 94 -1.07 -5.46 9.95
N HIS A 95 -0.44 -4.29 10.15
CA HIS A 95 0.93 -4.18 10.68
C HIS A 95 1.13 -4.83 12.05
N ALA A 96 0.11 -4.82 12.92
CA ALA A 96 0.18 -5.52 14.20
C ALA A 96 0.16 -7.05 14.04
N LEU A 97 -0.56 -7.56 13.05
CA LEU A 97 -0.71 -8.99 12.76
C LEU A 97 0.43 -9.55 11.90
N THR A 98 1.13 -8.71 11.15
CA THR A 98 2.29 -9.07 10.31
C THR A 98 3.58 -8.42 10.79
N ARG A 99 3.65 -8.09 12.08
CA ARG A 99 4.72 -7.30 12.68
C ARG A 99 6.12 -7.88 12.40
N VAL A 100 7.03 -6.98 12.08
CA VAL A 100 8.48 -7.19 12.16
C VAL A 100 9.03 -6.27 13.25
N GLY A 101 9.80 -6.83 14.19
CA GLY A 101 10.38 -6.05 15.27
C GLY A 101 11.46 -6.83 16.00
N TYR A 102 11.92 -6.29 17.12
CA TYR A 102 12.88 -6.97 17.99
C TYR A 102 12.25 -7.33 19.33
N GLN A 103 12.70 -8.45 19.90
CA GLN A 103 12.51 -8.77 21.31
C GLN A 103 13.80 -8.42 22.05
N LYS A 104 13.73 -7.41 22.92
CA LYS A 104 14.78 -7.21 23.93
C LYS A 104 14.64 -8.35 24.94
N GLY A 105 15.63 -9.22 25.01
CA GLY A 105 15.67 -10.27 26.03
C GLY A 105 15.43 -9.65 27.41
N ARG A 106 14.37 -10.08 28.10
CA ARG A 106 14.19 -9.77 29.52
C ARG A 106 14.98 -10.80 30.31
N HIS A 107 15.88 -10.29 31.15
CA HIS A 107 16.69 -10.94 32.20
C HIS A 107 18.18 -11.13 31.92
N THR A 108 18.93 -10.85 33.00
CA THR A 108 20.33 -11.16 33.32
C THR A 108 21.42 -10.50 32.48
N GLY A 109 21.80 -9.26 32.86
CA GLY A 109 23.20 -8.79 33.01
C GLY A 109 24.19 -8.82 31.84
N GLU A 110 23.89 -9.53 30.75
CA GLU A 110 24.69 -9.67 29.55
C GLU A 110 23.96 -9.02 28.37
N SER A 111 24.74 -8.49 27.43
CA SER A 111 24.23 -7.94 26.17
C SER A 111 23.67 -9.06 25.29
N ILE A 112 22.45 -9.51 25.58
CA ILE A 112 21.75 -10.50 24.75
C ILE A 112 21.51 -9.87 23.38
N PRO A 113 21.80 -10.60 22.27
CA PRO A 113 21.58 -10.08 20.93
C PRO A 113 20.10 -9.75 20.70
N CYS A 114 19.84 -8.69 19.93
CA CYS A 114 18.48 -8.30 19.55
C CYS A 114 17.91 -9.34 18.58
N LEU A 115 17.06 -10.25 19.08
CA LEU A 115 16.41 -11.27 18.26
C LEU A 115 15.22 -10.68 17.52
N VAL A 116 15.13 -11.00 16.24
CA VAL A 116 14.04 -10.55 15.38
C VAL A 116 12.78 -11.38 15.63
N GLU A 117 11.67 -10.70 15.89
CA GLU A 117 10.33 -11.25 15.78
C GLU A 117 9.77 -10.87 14.40
N ASN A 118 9.60 -11.86 13.53
CA ASN A 118 9.01 -11.70 12.22
C ASN A 118 7.75 -12.56 12.09
N ARG A 119 6.59 -11.91 11.87
CA ARG A 119 5.30 -12.53 11.54
C ARG A 119 4.77 -12.06 10.19
N TYR A 120 5.66 -11.54 9.34
CA TYR A 120 5.35 -10.85 8.11
C TYR A 120 4.51 -11.68 7.12
N PRO A 121 4.75 -12.98 6.90
CA PRO A 121 3.91 -13.76 6.01
C PRO A 121 2.45 -13.87 6.48
N ILE A 122 1.51 -13.78 5.55
CA ILE A 122 0.07 -13.95 5.83
C ILE A 122 -0.30 -15.42 5.62
N VAL A 123 -0.28 -16.19 6.70
CA VAL A 123 -0.54 -17.64 6.69
C VAL A 123 -1.62 -18.07 7.68
N GLU A 124 -1.95 -17.24 8.67
CA GLU A 124 -2.98 -17.50 9.68
C GLU A 124 -4.29 -16.77 9.35
N GLU A 125 -5.42 -17.39 9.71
CA GLU A 125 -6.76 -16.87 9.38
C GLU A 125 -7.03 -15.47 9.92
N LYS A 126 -6.56 -15.18 11.14
CA LYS A 126 -6.70 -13.85 11.76
C LYS A 126 -6.01 -12.74 10.97
N GLN A 127 -5.01 -13.07 10.13
CA GLN A 127 -4.27 -12.09 9.34
C GLN A 127 -5.05 -11.66 8.08
N PHE A 128 -6.15 -12.34 7.73
CA PHE A 128 -6.89 -12.07 6.49
C PHE A 128 -7.82 -10.86 6.57
N GLU A 129 -8.31 -10.49 7.75
CA GLU A 129 -9.32 -9.42 7.94
C GLU A 129 -8.84 -8.06 7.41
N ALA A 130 -7.54 -7.78 7.56
CA ALA A 130 -6.96 -6.46 7.32
C ALA A 130 -5.98 -6.43 6.12
N SER A 131 -5.88 -7.51 5.35
CA SER A 131 -4.79 -7.67 4.39
C SER A 131 -5.08 -7.18 2.97
N TYR A 132 -6.33 -6.81 2.65
CA TYR A 132 -6.73 -6.39 1.31
C TYR A 132 -7.83 -5.33 1.30
N PHE A 133 -7.91 -4.58 0.21
CA PHE A 133 -8.95 -3.57 0.00
C PHE A 133 -10.35 -4.21 -0.22
N PRO A 134 -11.43 -3.58 0.25
CA PRO A 134 -12.78 -4.09 0.04
C PRO A 134 -13.16 -4.11 -1.46
N TRP A 135 -14.10 -4.98 -1.82
CA TRP A 135 -14.49 -5.25 -3.22
C TRP A 135 -14.99 -4.00 -3.99
N TYR A 136 -15.46 -2.97 -3.30
CA TYR A 136 -15.95 -1.72 -3.88
C TYR A 136 -14.86 -0.64 -4.07
N SER A 137 -13.58 -0.94 -3.77
CA SER A 137 -12.52 0.08 -3.73
C SER A 137 -12.25 0.75 -5.07
N LEU A 138 -12.35 0.00 -6.19
CA LEU A 138 -12.18 0.59 -7.52
C LEU A 138 -13.20 1.70 -7.79
N LEU A 139 -14.45 1.47 -7.43
CA LEU A 139 -15.52 2.43 -7.60
C LEU A 139 -15.23 3.70 -6.78
N VAL A 140 -14.82 3.53 -5.52
CA VAL A 140 -14.49 4.65 -4.63
C VAL A 140 -13.29 5.44 -5.15
N PHE A 141 -12.19 4.78 -5.50
CA PHE A 141 -10.99 5.46 -6.01
C PHE A 141 -11.24 6.14 -7.36
N THR A 142 -12.05 5.53 -8.23
CA THR A 142 -12.47 6.17 -9.49
C THR A 142 -13.30 7.42 -9.22
N PHE A 143 -14.26 7.34 -8.28
CA PHE A 143 -15.06 8.49 -7.88
C PHE A 143 -14.22 9.63 -7.27
N VAL A 144 -13.19 9.29 -6.49
CA VAL A 144 -12.22 10.27 -5.96
C VAL A 144 -11.36 10.90 -7.07
N ALA A 145 -11.06 10.17 -8.15
CA ALA A 145 -10.32 10.69 -9.29
C ALA A 145 -11.18 11.58 -10.22
N CYS A 146 -12.49 11.33 -10.32
CA CYS A 146 -13.42 12.05 -11.19
C CYS A 146 -13.43 13.59 -11.03
N PRO A 147 -13.35 14.18 -9.82
CA PRO A 147 -13.19 15.62 -9.63
C PRO A 147 -12.02 16.25 -10.38
N ILE A 148 -11.01 15.48 -10.78
CA ILE A 148 -9.88 15.92 -11.60
C ILE A 148 -10.11 15.54 -13.07
N LEU A 149 -10.51 14.29 -13.34
CA LEU A 149 -10.65 13.77 -14.71
C LEU A 149 -11.77 14.48 -15.49
N ILE A 150 -12.89 14.78 -14.86
CA ILE A 150 -14.05 15.41 -15.51
C ILE A 150 -13.72 16.84 -15.98
N PRO A 151 -13.16 17.74 -15.15
CA PRO A 151 -12.73 19.06 -15.62
C PRO A 151 -11.68 18.98 -16.73
N LEU A 152 -10.70 18.07 -16.64
CA LEU A 152 -9.70 17.90 -17.69
C LEU A 152 -10.34 17.44 -19.01
N GLN A 153 -11.27 16.50 -18.95
CA GLN A 153 -12.03 16.05 -20.12
C GLN A 153 -12.86 17.18 -20.73
N TYR A 154 -13.45 18.04 -19.91
CA TYR A 154 -14.23 19.17 -20.38
C TYR A 154 -13.35 20.24 -21.06
N LEU A 155 -12.17 20.54 -20.49
CA LEU A 155 -11.24 21.53 -21.03
C LEU A 155 -10.52 21.04 -22.30
N LEU A 156 -10.30 19.73 -22.43
CA LEU A 156 -9.58 19.10 -23.53
C LEU A 156 -10.41 17.93 -24.08
N PRO A 157 -11.50 18.21 -24.81
CA PRO A 157 -12.53 17.22 -25.17
C PRO A 157 -12.05 16.09 -26.08
N THR A 158 -10.95 16.28 -26.80
CA THR A 158 -10.35 15.25 -27.68
C THR A 158 -9.31 14.37 -26.99
N VAL A 159 -8.90 14.73 -25.77
CA VAL A 159 -7.93 13.95 -24.99
C VAL A 159 -8.69 12.91 -24.15
N PRO A 160 -8.25 11.64 -24.11
CA PRO A 160 -9.01 10.55 -23.51
C PRO A 160 -8.79 10.45 -21.98
N PHE A 161 -9.08 11.54 -21.26
CA PHE A 161 -8.87 11.63 -19.81
C PHE A 161 -9.71 10.62 -19.04
N MET A 162 -10.97 10.42 -19.42
CA MET A 162 -11.87 9.53 -18.69
C MET A 162 -11.45 8.06 -18.84
N LEU A 163 -11.29 7.57 -20.07
CA LEU A 163 -10.93 6.17 -20.31
C LEU A 163 -9.50 5.88 -19.84
N GLY A 164 -8.54 6.75 -20.18
CA GLY A 164 -7.16 6.60 -19.73
C GLY A 164 -7.04 6.67 -18.20
N GLY A 165 -7.78 7.59 -17.56
CA GLY A 165 -7.83 7.69 -16.11
C GLY A 165 -8.45 6.47 -15.44
N PHE A 166 -9.56 5.94 -15.96
CA PHE A 166 -10.19 4.72 -15.44
C PHE A 166 -9.25 3.52 -15.55
N ILE A 167 -8.55 3.36 -16.69
CA ILE A 167 -7.55 2.30 -16.87
C ILE A 167 -6.42 2.47 -15.86
N ALA A 168 -5.92 3.68 -15.66
CA ALA A 168 -4.85 3.95 -14.70
C ALA A 168 -5.25 3.63 -13.26
N VAL A 169 -6.45 4.02 -12.82
CA VAL A 169 -6.94 3.71 -11.46
C VAL A 169 -7.15 2.20 -11.28
N PHE A 170 -7.77 1.53 -12.27
CA PHE A 170 -7.91 0.07 -12.27
C PHE A 170 -6.56 -0.63 -12.18
N LEU A 171 -5.61 -0.25 -13.04
CA LEU A 171 -4.27 -0.80 -13.07
C LEU A 171 -3.55 -0.58 -11.73
N SER A 172 -3.61 0.63 -11.17
CA SER A 172 -2.96 0.96 -9.91
C SER A 172 -3.49 0.10 -8.76
N LEU A 173 -4.81 -0.04 -8.64
CA LEU A 173 -5.42 -0.87 -7.60
C LEU A 173 -5.08 -2.36 -7.76
N VAL A 174 -5.17 -2.87 -9.00
CA VAL A 174 -4.86 -4.28 -9.26
C VAL A 174 -3.38 -4.57 -8.97
N LEU A 175 -2.49 -3.67 -9.40
CA LEU A 175 -1.06 -3.80 -9.18
C LEU A 175 -0.72 -3.75 -7.69
N TYR A 176 -1.26 -2.76 -6.96
CA TYR A 176 -1.07 -2.59 -5.52
C TYR A 176 -1.40 -3.89 -4.77
N GLU A 177 -2.63 -4.38 -4.95
CA GLU A 177 -3.12 -5.53 -4.20
C GLU A 177 -2.39 -6.81 -4.57
N THR A 178 -2.04 -6.96 -5.86
CA THR A 178 -1.29 -8.12 -6.34
C THR A 178 0.11 -8.16 -5.75
N ILE A 179 0.83 -7.04 -5.79
CA ILE A 179 2.18 -6.95 -5.24
C ILE A 179 2.14 -7.14 -3.73
N HIS A 180 1.25 -6.44 -3.03
CA HIS A 180 1.07 -6.57 -1.58
C HIS A 180 0.84 -8.03 -1.17
N ALA A 181 -0.05 -8.73 -1.85
CA ALA A 181 -0.34 -10.14 -1.57
C ALA A 181 0.87 -11.06 -1.85
N ILE A 182 1.66 -10.77 -2.89
CA ILE A 182 2.89 -11.51 -3.21
C ILE A 182 3.97 -11.28 -2.16
N GLU A 183 4.17 -10.03 -1.74
CA GLU A 183 5.14 -9.65 -0.72
C GLU A 183 4.90 -10.40 0.60
N HIS A 184 3.65 -10.65 0.94
CA HIS A 184 3.24 -11.41 2.13
C HIS A 184 3.21 -12.95 1.95
N TRP A 185 3.77 -13.50 0.87
CA TRP A 185 3.92 -14.94 0.70
C TRP A 185 4.76 -15.61 1.80
N PRO A 186 4.62 -16.94 2.01
CA PRO A 186 5.42 -17.69 2.97
C PRO A 186 6.93 -17.47 2.79
N GLN A 187 7.66 -17.37 3.91
CA GLN A 187 9.12 -17.19 3.93
C GLN A 187 9.86 -18.20 3.04
N ALA A 188 9.44 -19.47 3.04
CA ALA A 188 10.07 -20.52 2.23
C ALA A 188 10.01 -20.23 0.72
N THR A 189 8.95 -19.57 0.24
CA THR A 189 8.83 -19.15 -1.16
C THR A 189 9.89 -18.09 -1.48
N TRP A 190 10.04 -17.12 -0.60
CA TRP A 190 11.03 -16.05 -0.75
C TRP A 190 12.47 -16.56 -0.63
N ASP A 191 12.77 -17.45 0.32
CA ASP A 191 14.08 -18.08 0.45
C ASP A 191 14.50 -18.82 -0.83
N ARG A 192 13.55 -19.52 -1.45
CA ARG A 192 13.77 -20.18 -2.75
C ARG A 192 14.08 -19.17 -3.87
N LEU A 193 13.35 -18.06 -3.94
CA LEU A 193 13.57 -17.04 -4.98
C LEU A 193 14.89 -16.29 -4.77
N VAL A 194 15.20 -15.91 -3.53
CA VAL A 194 16.43 -15.18 -3.17
C VAL A 194 17.69 -16.02 -3.37
N SER A 195 17.60 -17.35 -3.22
CA SER A 195 18.73 -18.27 -3.46
C SER A 195 19.03 -18.53 -4.94
N LEU A 196 18.21 -18.03 -5.88
CA LEU A 196 18.47 -18.21 -7.31
C LEU A 196 19.73 -17.44 -7.76
N PRO A 197 20.70 -18.05 -8.45
CA PRO A 197 21.98 -17.40 -8.75
C PRO A 197 21.88 -16.13 -9.60
N ARG A 198 20.95 -16.10 -10.57
CA ARG A 198 20.84 -15.00 -11.54
C ARG A 198 19.85 -13.92 -11.13
N THR A 199 18.77 -14.32 -10.46
CA THR A 199 17.63 -13.43 -10.15
C THR A 199 17.46 -13.19 -8.65
N GLY A 200 18.21 -13.90 -7.80
CA GLY A 200 18.19 -13.76 -6.34
C GLY A 200 18.40 -12.33 -5.84
N PRO A 201 19.38 -11.56 -6.38
CA PRO A 201 19.57 -10.17 -5.97
C PRO A 201 18.35 -9.27 -6.25
N PHE A 202 17.62 -9.53 -7.33
CA PHE A 202 16.37 -8.83 -7.64
C PHE A 202 15.27 -9.22 -6.64
N TRP A 203 15.07 -10.52 -6.43
CA TRP A 203 14.04 -11.02 -5.51
C TRP A 203 14.29 -10.60 -4.06
N ARG A 204 15.56 -10.52 -3.64
CA ARG A 204 15.93 -10.00 -2.33
C ARG A 204 15.41 -8.57 -2.18
N LYS A 205 15.69 -7.69 -3.13
CA LYS A 205 15.24 -6.29 -3.07
C LYS A 205 13.73 -6.16 -3.10
N ALA A 206 13.06 -6.91 -3.96
CA ALA A 206 11.61 -6.95 -4.02
C ALA A 206 11.00 -7.37 -2.68
N TYR A 207 11.50 -8.45 -2.07
CA TYR A 207 11.03 -8.90 -0.76
C TYR A 207 11.34 -7.90 0.37
N ALA A 208 12.57 -7.39 0.37
CA ALA A 208 13.08 -6.52 1.41
C ALA A 208 12.36 -5.17 1.47
N PHE A 209 11.78 -4.70 0.35
CA PHE A 209 11.12 -3.40 0.27
C PHE A 209 9.96 -3.29 1.27
N HIS A 210 8.91 -4.07 1.11
CA HIS A 210 7.76 -4.02 2.02
C HIS A 210 8.04 -4.72 3.35
N LEU A 211 8.94 -5.71 3.39
CA LEU A 211 9.39 -6.28 4.66
C LEU A 211 10.02 -5.20 5.58
N ARG A 212 10.88 -4.35 5.02
CA ARG A 212 11.48 -3.20 5.73
C ARG A 212 10.42 -2.20 6.18
N HIS A 213 9.38 -1.99 5.38
CA HIS A 213 8.24 -1.14 5.75
C HIS A 213 7.49 -1.67 6.99
N HIS A 214 7.35 -3.00 7.15
CA HIS A 214 6.77 -3.58 8.37
C HIS A 214 7.68 -3.49 9.60
N ALA A 215 8.99 -3.34 9.40
CA ALA A 215 9.94 -3.06 10.47
C ALA A 215 9.93 -1.57 10.88
N ASP A 216 9.70 -0.66 9.93
CA ASP A 216 9.45 0.76 10.17
C ASP A 216 8.52 1.36 9.12
N ILE A 217 7.35 1.76 9.58
CA ILE A 217 6.27 2.31 8.77
C ILE A 217 6.58 3.68 8.15
N ARG A 218 7.79 4.23 8.34
CA ARG A 218 8.23 5.51 7.77
C ARG A 218 9.10 5.38 6.53
N CYS A 219 9.23 4.20 5.96
CA CYS A 219 9.99 3.97 4.73
C CYS A 219 9.23 3.05 3.78
N ASN A 220 9.64 3.04 2.51
CA ASN A 220 9.17 2.10 1.49
C ASN A 220 7.63 2.07 1.36
N GLU A 221 7.00 3.23 1.19
CA GLU A 221 5.54 3.38 1.21
C GLU A 221 4.89 2.96 -0.13
N SER A 222 5.63 3.01 -1.24
CA SER A 222 5.11 2.78 -2.59
C SER A 222 5.10 1.28 -2.95
N ILE A 223 4.08 0.56 -2.51
CA ILE A 223 3.87 -0.87 -2.79
C ILE A 223 3.78 -1.14 -4.28
N SER A 224 2.84 -0.47 -4.97
CA SER A 224 2.79 -0.52 -6.44
C SER A 224 3.59 0.57 -7.09
N GLY A 225 3.67 1.76 -6.51
CA GLY A 225 4.38 2.88 -7.10
C GLY A 225 4.02 3.09 -8.58
N PHE A 226 5.02 3.41 -9.40
CA PHE A 226 4.86 3.50 -10.85
C PHE A 226 5.36 2.20 -11.50
N PHE A 227 4.46 1.26 -11.79
CA PHE A 227 4.79 -0.08 -12.30
C PHE A 227 5.80 -0.86 -11.42
N ALA A 228 5.52 -0.95 -10.11
CA ALA A 228 6.38 -1.54 -9.08
C ALA A 228 7.68 -0.77 -8.80
N LEU A 229 7.87 0.41 -9.40
CA LEU A 229 9.01 1.27 -9.10
C LEU A 229 8.62 2.27 -8.00
N PRO A 230 9.37 2.33 -6.88
CA PRO A 230 9.06 3.21 -5.76
C PRO A 230 9.59 4.63 -6.00
N VAL A 231 9.18 5.23 -7.12
CA VAL A 231 9.59 6.57 -7.57
C VAL A 231 9.37 7.64 -6.48
N PRO A 232 8.23 7.69 -5.77
CA PRO A 232 8.04 8.63 -4.68
C PRO A 232 9.07 8.43 -3.56
N ASP A 233 9.33 7.20 -3.13
CA ASP A 233 10.29 6.92 -2.06
C ASP A 233 11.73 7.29 -2.46
N TRP A 234 12.12 7.04 -3.71
CA TRP A 234 13.41 7.49 -4.24
C TRP A 234 13.52 9.00 -4.27
N LEU A 235 12.48 9.70 -4.73
CA LEU A 235 12.47 11.15 -4.80
C LEU A 235 12.58 11.74 -3.39
N PHE A 236 11.73 11.28 -2.48
CA PHE A 236 11.60 11.81 -1.13
C PHE A 236 12.66 11.32 -0.15
N GLY A 237 13.46 10.33 -0.54
CA GLY A 237 14.54 9.77 0.29
C GLY A 237 14.00 8.94 1.45
N THR A 238 12.92 8.21 1.22
CA THR A 238 12.31 7.27 2.17
C THR A 238 12.51 5.81 1.74
N TYR A 239 13.18 5.57 0.62
CA TYR A 239 13.61 4.22 0.21
C TYR A 239 14.75 3.74 1.11
N VAL A 240 14.60 2.54 1.68
CA VAL A 240 15.62 1.86 2.49
C VAL A 240 15.73 0.40 2.04
N ASP A 241 16.94 -0.02 1.65
CA ASP A 241 17.28 -1.42 1.37
C ASP A 241 17.97 -1.98 2.63
N PRO A 242 17.30 -2.83 3.45
CA PRO A 242 17.91 -3.38 4.65
C PRO A 242 19.04 -4.33 4.31
N GLU A 243 20.03 -4.47 5.18
CA GLU A 243 21.10 -5.45 5.02
C GLU A 243 20.60 -6.87 5.31
N THR A 244 19.69 -7.01 6.28
CA THR A 244 19.07 -8.29 6.65
C THR A 244 17.68 -8.49 6.04
N LEU A 245 17.22 -9.75 6.01
CA LEU A 245 15.84 -10.12 5.68
C LEU A 245 15.02 -10.45 6.93
N TYR A 246 15.44 -9.94 8.10
CA TYR A 246 14.71 -10.03 9.36
C TYR A 246 14.17 -11.44 9.67
N ARG A 247 14.95 -12.49 9.46
CA ARG A 247 14.45 -13.85 9.72
C ARG A 247 14.17 -14.04 11.20
N HIS A 248 13.08 -14.73 11.49
CA HIS A 248 12.64 -14.94 12.88
C HIS A 248 13.72 -15.64 13.70
N GLY A 249 14.08 -15.08 14.85
CA GLY A 249 15.11 -15.61 15.74
C GLY A 249 16.55 -15.32 15.31
N GLU A 250 16.78 -14.66 14.18
CA GLU A 250 18.11 -14.17 13.80
C GLU A 250 18.40 -12.82 14.48
N THR A 251 19.67 -12.45 14.52
CA THR A 251 20.13 -11.16 15.03
C THR A 251 20.13 -10.13 13.92
N ALA A 252 19.56 -8.95 14.17
CA ALA A 252 19.65 -7.81 13.26
C ALA A 252 20.22 -6.58 14.00
N PRO A 253 21.04 -5.76 13.32
CA PRO A 253 21.56 -4.52 13.89
C PRO A 253 20.41 -3.56 14.23
N PRO A 254 20.38 -2.94 15.42
CA PRO A 254 19.31 -2.01 15.82
C PRO A 254 19.15 -0.83 14.85
N GLU A 255 20.22 -0.45 14.16
CA GLU A 255 20.26 0.63 13.17
C GLU A 255 19.31 0.36 11.98
N GLU A 256 19.06 -0.91 11.65
CA GLU A 256 18.13 -1.29 10.58
C GLU A 256 16.67 -0.97 10.91
N PHE A 257 16.35 -0.69 12.17
CA PHE A 257 15.00 -0.30 12.62
C PHE A 257 14.85 1.22 12.78
N VAL A 258 15.85 2.01 12.37
CA VAL A 258 15.81 3.47 12.44
C VAL A 258 15.14 4.04 11.19
N SER A 259 14.23 4.99 11.40
CA SER A 259 13.52 5.65 10.30
C SER A 259 14.48 6.51 9.48
N PRO A 260 14.38 6.48 8.13
CA PRO A 260 15.09 7.44 7.31
C PRO A 260 14.54 8.84 7.56
N GLN A 261 15.37 9.86 7.32
CA GLN A 261 14.90 11.24 7.31
C GLN A 261 14.53 11.65 5.89
N PRO A 262 13.26 12.03 5.62
CA PRO A 262 12.86 12.53 4.31
C PRO A 262 13.69 13.76 3.90
N ARG A 263 14.07 13.82 2.61
CA ARG A 263 14.89 14.91 2.03
C ARG A 263 14.22 16.27 2.14
N PHE A 264 12.91 16.33 1.96
CA PHE A 264 12.17 17.59 1.90
C PHE A 264 11.63 18.02 3.27
N ALA A 265 11.83 19.30 3.61
CA ALA A 265 11.39 19.88 4.88
C ALA A 265 9.87 19.80 5.08
N PHE A 266 9.10 19.88 3.99
CA PHE A 266 7.65 19.73 4.00
C PHE A 266 7.21 18.35 4.50
N LEU A 267 7.85 17.27 4.05
CA LEU A 267 7.57 15.91 4.55
C LEU A 267 7.94 15.78 6.03
N ARG A 268 9.10 16.31 6.44
CA ARG A 268 9.47 16.34 7.87
C ARG A 268 8.46 17.11 8.72
N TRP A 269 7.84 18.15 8.17
CA TRP A 269 6.77 18.89 8.84
C TRP A 269 5.48 18.06 8.93
N LEU A 270 5.08 17.37 7.86
CA LEU A 270 3.94 16.45 7.87
C LEU A 270 4.14 15.30 8.86
N ASP A 271 5.33 14.70 8.91
CA ASP A 271 5.68 13.65 9.87
C ASP A 271 5.49 14.12 11.32
N ARG A 272 5.94 15.35 11.65
CA ARG A 272 5.71 15.93 12.98
C ARG A 272 4.22 16.12 13.28
N ARG A 273 3.42 16.53 12.29
CA ARG A 273 1.96 16.65 12.45
C ARG A 273 1.29 15.29 12.64
N ALA A 274 1.75 14.28 11.92
CA ALA A 274 1.29 12.90 12.05
C ALA A 274 1.54 12.38 13.47
N ASP A 275 2.74 12.58 14.00
CA ASP A 275 3.11 12.20 15.37
C ASP A 275 2.23 12.88 16.42
N GLN A 276 2.02 14.18 16.28
CA GLN A 276 1.15 14.94 17.17
C GLN A 276 -0.30 14.41 17.14
N SER A 277 -0.81 14.04 15.96
CA SER A 277 -2.15 13.46 15.81
C SER A 277 -2.28 12.11 16.53
N VAL A 278 -1.29 11.22 16.35
CA VAL A 278 -1.26 9.91 17.02
C VAL A 278 -1.15 10.07 18.54
N GLN A 279 -0.26 10.94 19.03
CA GLN A 279 -0.08 11.22 20.46
C GLN A 279 -1.37 11.78 21.09
N SER A 280 -1.99 12.76 20.44
CA SER A 280 -3.25 13.35 20.91
C SER A 280 -4.36 12.31 21.05
N ARG A 281 -4.46 11.37 20.10
CA ARG A 281 -5.44 10.28 20.17
C ARG A 281 -5.15 9.29 21.30
N ARG A 282 -3.88 8.94 21.52
CA ARG A 282 -3.47 8.08 22.63
C ARG A 282 -3.81 8.70 23.98
N GLN A 283 -3.54 9.99 24.15
CA GLN A 283 -3.89 10.74 25.37
C GLN A 283 -5.42 10.76 25.60
N ARG A 284 -6.21 11.05 24.56
CA ARG A 284 -7.68 11.03 24.67
C ARG A 284 -8.23 9.65 25.06
N ARG A 285 -7.64 8.57 24.51
CA ARG A 285 -8.02 7.20 24.88
C ARG A 285 -7.62 6.81 26.30
N ALA A 286 -6.51 7.34 26.81
CA ALA A 286 -6.06 7.08 28.17
C ALA A 286 -6.88 7.86 29.21
N ALA A 287 -7.52 8.96 28.80
CA ALA A 287 -8.34 9.81 29.66
C ALA A 287 -9.84 9.45 29.68
N ALA A 288 -10.28 8.53 28.81
CA ALA A 288 -11.66 8.06 28.69
C ALA A 288 -11.80 6.67 29.33
#